data_AF-A0A0G1TJE8-F1
#
_entry.id   AF-A0A0G1TJE8-F1
#
_cell.length_a   1.000
_cell.length_b   1.000
_cell.length_c   1.000
_cell.angle_alpha   90.00
_cell.angle_beta   90.00
_cell.angle_gamma   90.00
#
_symmetry.space_group_name_H-M   'P 1'
#
loop_
_entity.id
_entity.type
_entity.pdbx_description
1 polymer ?
#
loop_
_entity_poly.entity_id
_entity_poly.type
_entity_poly.pdbx_seq_one_letter_code
_entity_poly.pdbx_strand_id
1 'polypeptide(L)'
;MNNEQEIRNILIKELGLADLPEEAQNEIVTKIGGIILQSVTLGILEKLPQDAREEFEVLSKEGDNERIQEFLELNVPHLYDIMQEETARVVESFRAAQNKDIKSE
;
A
#
# COMPACT_ATOMS: atom_id res chain seq x y z
N MET A 1 -10.20 13.68 -12.55
CA MET A 1 -9.70 12.30 -12.66
C MET A 1 -9.87 11.66 -11.29
N ASN A 2 -10.38 10.43 -11.23
CA ASN A 2 -10.67 9.75 -9.96
C ASN A 2 -9.43 8.91 -9.58
N ASN A 3 -8.66 9.34 -8.58
CA ASN A 3 -7.35 8.76 -8.24
C ASN A 3 -7.42 7.25 -7.98
N GLU A 4 -8.55 6.77 -7.44
CA GLU A 4 -8.80 5.34 -7.17
C GLU A 4 -8.80 4.48 -8.44
N GLN A 5 -9.38 4.98 -9.55
CA GLN A 5 -9.45 4.23 -10.81
C GLN A 5 -8.08 4.10 -11.47
N GLU A 6 -7.24 5.13 -11.34
CA GLU A 6 -5.86 5.11 -11.86
C GLU A 6 -5.00 4.13 -11.08
N ILE A 7 -5.08 4.17 -9.74
CA ILE A 7 -4.39 3.21 -8.87
C ILE A 7 -4.83 1.78 -9.18
N ARG A 8 -6.14 1.53 -9.34
CA ARG A 8 -6.67 0.23 -9.77
C ARG A 8 -6.04 -0.24 -11.08
N ASN A 9 -6.00 0.62 -12.10
CA ASN A 9 -5.46 0.26 -13.41
C ASN A 9 -3.96 -0.01 -13.37
N ILE A 10 -3.20 0.74 -12.55
CA ILE A 10 -1.78 0.49 -12.31
C ILE A 10 -1.60 -0.89 -11.66
N LEU A 11 -2.35 -1.20 -10.61
CA LEU A 11 -2.26 -2.50 -9.94
C LEU A 11 -2.62 -3.66 -10.87
N ILE A 12 -3.66 -3.54 -11.70
CA ILE A 12 -4.00 -4.58 -12.69
C ILE A 12 -2.86 -4.83 -13.66
N LYS A 13 -2.27 -3.74 -14.18
CA LYS A 13 -1.14 -3.82 -15.12
C LYS A 13 0.09 -4.44 -14.46
N GLU A 14 0.48 -3.95 -13.30
CA GLU A 14 1.66 -4.43 -12.58
C GLU A 14 1.49 -5.88 -12.13
N LEU A 15 0.31 -6.28 -11.68
CA LEU A 15 0.08 -7.63 -11.17
C LEU A 15 -0.26 -8.65 -12.28
N GLY A 16 -0.36 -8.21 -13.53
CA GLY A 16 -0.65 -9.08 -14.68
C GLY A 16 -2.09 -9.61 -14.70
N LEU A 17 -3.05 -8.84 -14.19
CA LEU A 17 -4.42 -9.29 -13.96
C LEU A 17 -5.39 -8.98 -15.12
N ALA A 18 -4.89 -8.38 -16.21
CA ALA A 18 -5.73 -7.84 -17.29
C ALA A 18 -6.63 -8.90 -17.96
N ASP A 19 -6.18 -10.15 -17.99
CA ASP A 19 -6.89 -11.27 -18.61
C ASP A 19 -7.91 -11.94 -17.67
N LEU A 20 -7.95 -11.54 -16.39
CA LEU A 20 -8.91 -12.08 -15.42
C LEU A 20 -10.28 -11.40 -15.55
N PRO A 21 -11.38 -12.10 -15.19
CA PRO A 21 -12.69 -11.47 -15.03
C PRO A 21 -12.65 -10.27 -14.09
N GLU A 22 -13.49 -9.27 -14.34
CA GLU A 22 -13.51 -8.02 -13.55
C GLU A 22 -13.72 -8.27 -12.05
N GLU A 23 -14.57 -9.24 -11.68
CA GLU A 23 -14.80 -9.64 -10.29
C GLU A 23 -13.50 -10.13 -9.62
N ALA A 24 -12.74 -10.99 -10.31
CA ALA A 24 -11.46 -11.50 -9.82
C ALA A 24 -10.40 -10.38 -9.75
N GLN A 25 -10.36 -9.47 -10.74
CA GLN A 25 -9.50 -8.29 -10.69
C GLN A 25 -9.83 -7.45 -9.44
N ASN A 26 -11.12 -7.20 -9.17
CA ASN A 26 -11.55 -6.38 -8.04
C ASN A 26 -11.20 -7.03 -6.69
N GLU A 27 -11.40 -8.34 -6.55
CA GLU A 27 -11.04 -9.09 -5.34
C GLU A 27 -9.53 -8.99 -5.07
N ILE A 28 -8.71 -9.28 -6.08
CA ILE A 28 -7.25 -9.27 -5.95
C ILE A 28 -6.73 -7.86 -5.67
N VAL A 29 -7.21 -6.85 -6.41
CA VAL A 29 -6.83 -5.44 -6.20
C VAL A 29 -7.20 -4.98 -4.80
N THR A 30 -8.39 -5.32 -4.30
CA THR A 30 -8.83 -4.95 -2.93
C THR A 30 -7.91 -5.57 -1.89
N LYS A 31 -7.61 -6.87 -2.03
CA LYS A 31 -6.73 -7.58 -1.09
C LYS A 31 -5.31 -7.03 -1.10
N ILE A 32 -4.73 -6.81 -2.27
CA ILE A 32 -3.36 -6.29 -2.40
C ILE A 32 -3.28 -4.84 -1.95
N GLY A 33 -4.28 -4.01 -2.27
CA GLY A 33 -4.36 -2.64 -1.77
C GLY A 33 -4.34 -2.58 -0.24
N GLY A 34 -5.09 -3.45 0.43
CA GLY A 34 -5.06 -3.57 1.90
C GLY A 34 -3.68 -3.99 2.45
N ILE A 35 -3.00 -4.93 1.79
CA ILE A 35 -1.66 -5.38 2.19
C ILE A 35 -0.62 -4.26 1.98
N ILE A 36 -0.68 -3.52 0.87
CA ILE A 36 0.18 -2.36 0.61
C ILE A 36 -0.02 -1.32 1.71
N LEU A 37 -1.28 -0.95 2.00
CA LEU A 37 -1.59 0.03 3.06
C LEU A 37 -1.03 -0.41 4.42
N GLN A 38 -1.18 -1.69 4.77
CA GLN A 38 -0.62 -2.24 5.99
C GLN A 38 0.92 -2.17 6.01
N SER A 39 1.59 -2.56 4.92
CA SER A 39 3.07 -2.54 4.82
C SER A 39 3.61 -1.12 4.96
N VAL A 40 3.00 -0.18 4.24
CA VAL A 40 3.35 1.25 4.30
C VAL A 40 3.15 1.80 5.72
N THR A 41 2.03 1.47 6.37
CA THR A 41 1.75 1.90 7.75
C THR A 41 2.81 1.38 8.72
N LEU A 42 3.24 0.13 8.57
CA LEU A 42 4.31 -0.44 9.40
C LEU A 42 5.66 0.26 9.15
N GLY A 43 6.03 0.46 7.88
CA GLY A 43 7.26 1.19 7.53
C GLY A 43 7.28 2.63 8.06
N ILE A 44 6.13 3.30 8.02
CA ILE A 44 5.93 4.62 8.63
C ILE A 44 6.16 4.55 10.14
N LEU A 45 5.49 3.64 10.85
CA LEU A 45 5.60 3.51 12.31
C LEU A 45 7.02 3.17 12.78
N GLU A 46 7.80 2.45 11.98
CA GLU A 46 9.21 2.17 12.25
C GLU A 46 10.10 3.42 12.21
N LYS A 47 9.74 4.40 11.36
CA LYS A 47 10.50 5.65 11.17
C LYS A 47 9.93 6.81 11.98
N LEU A 48 8.69 6.69 12.42
CA LEU A 48 8.03 7.70 13.23
C LEU A 48 8.64 7.75 14.64
N PRO A 49 9.08 8.93 15.11
CA PRO A 49 9.55 9.13 16.48
C PRO A 49 8.53 8.63 17.52
N GLN A 50 9.01 8.11 18.64
CA GLN A 50 8.13 7.47 19.64
C GLN A 50 7.13 8.46 20.25
N ASP A 51 7.54 9.70 20.46
CA ASP A 51 6.71 10.82 20.93
C ASP A 51 5.66 11.27 19.92
N ALA A 52 5.92 11.06 18.61
CA ALA A 52 4.99 11.35 17.53
C ALA A 52 3.93 10.24 17.32
N ARG A 53 4.11 9.03 17.87
CA ARG A 53 3.18 7.90 17.66
C ARG A 53 1.81 8.11 18.28
N GLU A 54 1.73 8.76 19.43
CA GLU A 54 0.45 9.03 20.11
C GLU A 54 -0.41 10.00 19.27
N GLU A 55 0.21 11.05 18.72
CA GLU A 55 -0.46 12.00 17.83
C GLU A 55 -0.94 11.32 16.54
N PHE A 56 -0.12 10.45 15.94
CA PHE A 56 -0.53 9.66 14.78
C PHE A 56 -1.76 8.78 15.08
N GLU A 57 -1.83 8.14 16.25
CA GLU A 57 -2.98 7.31 16.64
C GLU A 57 -4.26 8.14 16.80
N VAL A 58 -4.15 9.34 17.39
CA VAL A 58 -5.29 10.27 17.53
C VAL A 58 -5.78 10.72 16.16
N LEU A 59 -4.88 11.21 15.30
CA LEU A 59 -5.22 11.65 13.94
C LEU A 59 -5.86 10.52 13.12
N SER A 60 -5.32 9.30 13.25
CA SER A 60 -5.87 8.11 12.58
C SER A 60 -7.29 7.75 13.03
N LYS A 61 -7.64 7.97 14.30
CA LYS A 61 -8.99 7.73 14.83
C LYS A 61 -9.99 8.80 14.39
N GLU A 62 -9.53 10.04 14.23
CA GLU A 62 -10.35 11.15 13.73
C GLU A 62 -10.69 10.99 12.25
N GLY A 63 -9.87 10.24 11.49
CA GLY A 63 -10.09 9.99 10.06
C GLY A 63 -9.81 11.20 9.18
N ASP A 64 -9.06 12.17 9.70
CA ASP A 64 -8.69 13.38 8.97
C ASP A 64 -7.48 13.11 8.10
N ASN A 65 -7.74 12.60 6.89
CA ASN A 65 -6.70 12.18 5.95
C ASN A 65 -5.74 13.31 5.56
N GLU A 66 -6.21 14.56 5.48
CA GLU A 66 -5.37 15.71 5.16
C GLU A 66 -4.38 15.97 6.31
N ARG A 67 -4.87 16.03 7.55
CA ARG A 67 -3.99 16.22 8.72
C ARG A 67 -3.04 15.05 8.94
N ILE A 68 -3.47 13.82 8.68
CA ILE A 68 -2.60 12.65 8.74
C ILE A 68 -1.46 12.79 7.72
N GLN A 69 -1.77 13.19 6.48
CA GLN A 69 -0.74 13.39 5.46
C GLN A 69 0.25 14.48 5.86
N GLU A 70 -0.23 15.66 6.26
CA GLU A 70 0.64 16.77 6.70
C GLU A 70 1.52 16.36 7.88
N PHE A 71 0.95 15.66 8.86
CA PHE A 71 1.68 15.16 10.02
C PHE A 71 2.81 14.19 9.61
N LEU A 72 2.51 13.25 8.70
CA LEU A 72 3.49 12.27 8.23
C LEU A 72 4.61 12.93 7.43
N GLU A 73 4.31 13.90 6.57
CA GLU A 73 5.33 14.62 5.79
C GLU A 73 6.31 15.41 6.68
N LEU A 74 5.84 15.90 7.83
CA LEU A 74 6.66 16.63 8.80
C LEU A 74 7.49 15.71 9.70
N ASN A 75 6.96 14.56 10.08
CA ASN A 75 7.53 13.71 11.13
C ASN A 75 8.21 12.43 10.62
N VAL A 76 8.03 12.07 9.35
CA VAL A 76 8.58 10.84 8.76
C VAL A 76 9.61 11.21 7.69
N PRO A 77 10.92 11.07 7.99
CA PRO A 77 11.96 11.27 7.00
C PRO A 77 11.76 10.30 5.84
N HIS A 78 11.93 10.79 4.61
CA HIS A 78 11.84 9.96 3.40
C HIS A 78 10.50 9.23 3.25
N LEU A 79 9.39 9.85 3.70
CA LEU A 79 8.04 9.26 3.62
C LEU A 79 7.73 8.66 2.24
N TYR A 80 7.98 9.40 1.17
CA TYR A 80 7.72 8.94 -0.19
C TYR A 80 8.58 7.74 -0.60
N ASP A 81 9.84 7.68 -0.16
CA ASP A 81 10.72 6.54 -0.43
C ASP A 81 10.20 5.29 0.29
N ILE A 82 9.79 5.42 1.55
CA ILE A 82 9.17 4.33 2.32
C ILE A 82 7.91 3.81 1.62
N MET A 83 7.05 4.71 1.15
CA MET A 83 5.83 4.33 0.43
C MET A 83 6.15 3.54 -0.85
N GLN A 84 7.16 3.98 -1.61
CA GLN A 84 7.58 3.30 -2.84
C GLN A 84 8.21 1.94 -2.54
N GLU A 85 9.13 1.87 -1.58
CA GLU A 85 9.81 0.64 -1.18
C GLU A 85 8.81 -0.43 -0.70
N GLU A 86 7.89 -0.06 0.18
CA GLU A 86 6.90 -0.99 0.73
C GLU A 86 5.89 -1.42 -0.33
N THR A 87 5.47 -0.52 -1.22
CA THR A 87 4.61 -0.88 -2.36
C THR A 87 5.32 -1.87 -3.29
N ALA A 88 6.57 -1.59 -3.67
CA ALA A 88 7.36 -2.46 -4.54
C ALA A 88 7.57 -3.84 -3.90
N ARG A 89 7.91 -3.88 -2.61
CA ARG A 89 8.08 -5.11 -1.83
C ARG A 89 6.84 -6.00 -1.89
N VAL A 90 5.65 -5.44 -1.69
CA VAL A 90 4.40 -6.19 -1.71
C VAL A 90 4.08 -6.70 -3.12
N VAL A 91 4.23 -5.86 -4.14
CA VAL A 91 4.00 -6.24 -5.55
C VAL A 91 4.95 -7.36 -5.98
N GLU A 92 6.24 -7.25 -5.66
CA GLU A 92 7.24 -8.28 -5.93
C GLU A 92 6.95 -9.59 -5.20
N SER A 93 6.57 -9.50 -3.92
CA SER A 93 6.20 -10.68 -3.12
C SER A 93 5.00 -11.40 -3.72
N PHE A 94 4.00 -10.67 -4.20
CA PHE A 94 2.85 -11.25 -4.89
C PHE A 94 3.23 -11.93 -6.22
N ARG A 95 4.00 -11.25 -7.06
CA ARG A 95 4.51 -11.83 -8.32
C ARG A 95 5.35 -13.08 -8.07
N ALA A 96 6.18 -13.07 -7.02
CA ALA A 96 6.98 -14.23 -6.64
C ALA A 96 6.13 -15.41 -6.15
N ALA A 97 5.04 -15.14 -5.42
CA ALA A 97 4.09 -16.17 -4.99
C ALA A 97 3.41 -16.84 -6.20
N GLN A 98 2.87 -16.06 -7.14
CA GLN A 98 2.28 -16.59 -8.38
C GLN A 98 3.24 -17.50 -9.17
N ASN A 99 4.50 -17.11 -9.28
CA ASN A 99 5.51 -17.87 -10.02
C ASN A 99 5.93 -19.18 -9.33
N LYS A 100 5.78 -19.28 -8.01
CA LYS A 100 6.09 -20.51 -7.26
C LYS A 100 4.98 -21.55 -7.42
N ASP A 101 3.73 -21.11 -7.51
CA ASP A 101 2.59 -22.01 -7.75
C ASP A 101 2.67 -22.64 -9.15
N ILE A 102 3.18 -21.92 -10.16
CA ILE A 102 3.35 -22.42 -11.54
C ILE A 102 4.51 -23.44 -11.68
N LYS A 103 5.52 -23.41 -10.81
CA LYS A 103 6.70 -24.32 -10.90
C LYS A 103 6.60 -25.56 -10.01
N SER A 104 5.49 -25.73 -9.31
CA SER A 104 5.27 -26.83 -8.36
C SER A 104 4.38 -27.95 -8.92
N GLU A 105 3.97 -27.86 -10.19
CA GLU A 105 3.31 -28.89 -10.99
C GLU A 105 4.27 -29.50 -12.03
#